data_AF-A0A2K3JX26-F1
#
_entry.id   AF-A0A2K3JX26-F1
#
_cell.length_a   1.000
_cell.length_b   1.000
_cell.length_c   1.000
_cell.angle_alpha   90.00
_cell.angle_beta   90.00
_cell.angle_gamma   90.00
#
_symmetry.space_group_name_H-M   'P 1'
#
loop_
_entity.id
_entity.type
_entity.pdbx_description
1 polymer ?
#
loop_
_entity_poly.entity_id
_entity_poly.type
_entity_poly.pdbx_seq_one_letter_code
_entity_poly.pdbx_strand_id
1 'polypeptide(L)' 'MANFSEFRPLNENTLIEYIKTIPSLSSKLNNDFSDLSVKEVKDGNLNLVFIVSNSNGSFVIKQ' A
#
# COMPACT_ATOMS: atom_id res chain seq x y z
N MET A 1 -15.37 8.11 -0.54
CA MET A 1 -13.99 7.73 -0.91
C MET A 1 -13.05 8.42 0.07
N ALA A 2 -12.01 7.71 0.55
CA ALA A 2 -11.04 8.29 1.47
C ALA A 2 -10.23 9.39 0.76
N ASN A 3 -10.17 10.59 1.36
CA ASN A 3 -9.39 11.72 0.85
C ASN A 3 -7.99 11.69 1.50
N PHE A 4 -6.93 11.77 0.68
CA PHE A 4 -5.52 11.73 1.09
C PHE A 4 -4.76 13.02 0.73
N SER A 5 -5.46 14.16 0.67
CA SER A 5 -4.85 15.47 0.36
C SER A 5 -3.93 16.01 1.47
N GLU A 6 -4.07 15.52 2.69
CA GLU A 6 -3.21 15.84 3.83
C GLU A 6 -2.40 14.62 4.29
N PHE A 7 -1.28 14.88 4.96
CA PHE A 7 -0.45 13.83 5.52
C PHE A 7 -1.21 13.06 6.61
N ARG A 8 -1.09 11.73 6.56
CA ARG A 8 -1.50 10.84 7.64
C ARG A 8 -0.60 9.60 7.67
N PRO A 9 -0.23 9.12 8.86
CA PRO A 9 0.46 7.84 8.99
C PRO A 9 -0.40 6.72 8.38
N LEU A 10 0.20 5.93 7.51
CA LEU A 10 -0.43 4.76 6.91
C LEU A 10 -0.23 3.55 7.82
N ASN A 11 -1.20 2.65 7.79
CA ASN A 11 -1.11 1.31 8.35
C ASN A 11 -1.58 0.31 7.29
N GLU A 12 -1.53 -0.98 7.61
CA GLU A 12 -1.87 -2.05 6.66
C GLU A 12 -3.27 -1.87 6.04
N ASN A 13 -4.26 -1.38 6.79
CA ASN A 13 -5.62 -1.16 6.30
C ASN A 13 -5.75 0.13 5.48
N THR A 14 -5.23 1.26 5.99
CA THR A 14 -5.34 2.55 5.30
C THR A 14 -4.48 2.62 4.05
N LEU A 15 -3.41 1.81 3.97
CA LEU A 15 -2.59 1.68 2.76
C LEU A 15 -3.37 1.01 1.63
N ILE A 16 -4.24 0.03 1.91
CA ILE A 16 -5.11 -0.58 0.88
C ILE A 16 -6.02 0.46 0.26
N GLU A 17 -6.63 1.31 1.08
CA GLU A 17 -7.46 2.42 0.61
C GLU A 17 -6.65 3.43 -0.21
N TYR A 18 -5.41 3.72 0.20
CA TYR A 18 -4.51 4.62 -0.53
C TYR A 18 -4.13 4.06 -1.90
N ILE A 19 -3.77 2.78 -1.98
CA ILE A 19 -3.40 2.16 -3.27
C ILE A 19 -4.55 2.26 -4.26
N LYS A 20 -5.79 2.00 -3.81
CA LYS A 20 -7.01 2.08 -4.64
C LYS A 20 -7.28 3.48 -5.20
N THR A 21 -6.77 4.55 -4.57
CA THR A 21 -6.94 5.92 -5.08
C THR A 21 -5.81 6.34 -6.03
N ILE A 22 -4.71 5.59 -6.10
CA ILE A 22 -3.55 5.91 -6.94
C ILE A 22 -3.44 4.93 -8.12
N PRO A 23 -3.80 5.34 -9.36
CA PRO A 23 -3.82 4.45 -10.52
C PRO A 23 -2.49 3.76 -10.82
N SER A 24 -1.37 4.45 -10.62
CA SER A 24 -0.01 3.92 -10.89
C SER A 24 0.43 2.83 -9.91
N LEU A 25 -0.20 2.73 -8.73
CA LEU A 25 0.01 1.66 -7.77
C LEU A 25 -0.98 0.51 -8.01
N SER A 26 -2.27 0.85 -8.19
CA SER A 26 -3.32 -0.13 -8.51
C SER A 26 -3.01 -0.94 -9.77
N SER A 27 -2.47 -0.29 -10.81
CA SER A 27 -2.11 -0.96 -12.06
C SER A 27 -0.99 -2.00 -11.90
N LYS A 28 -0.11 -1.85 -10.89
CA LYS A 28 0.94 -2.85 -10.59
C LYS A 28 0.37 -4.15 -10.03
N LEU A 29 -0.87 -4.12 -9.55
CA LEU A 29 -1.61 -5.25 -9.00
C LEU A 29 -2.71 -5.73 -9.96
N ASN A 30 -2.67 -5.31 -11.23
CA ASN A 30 -3.70 -5.57 -12.22
C ASN A 30 -5.11 -5.05 -11.80
N ASN A 31 -5.17 -4.05 -10.92
CA ASN A 31 -6.39 -3.57 -10.25
C ASN A 31 -7.17 -4.67 -9.50
N ASP A 32 -6.50 -5.77 -9.15
CA ASP A 32 -7.08 -6.86 -8.37
C ASP A 32 -6.63 -6.76 -6.92
N PHE A 33 -7.61 -6.78 -6.02
CA PHE A 33 -7.40 -6.65 -4.58
C PHE A 33 -7.98 -7.83 -3.80
N SER A 34 -8.38 -8.91 -4.49
CA SER A 34 -9.07 -10.06 -3.89
C SER A 34 -8.18 -10.87 -2.94
N ASP A 35 -6.89 -10.99 -3.26
CA ASP A 35 -5.87 -11.71 -2.51
C ASP A 35 -4.71 -10.80 -2.06
N LEU A 36 -4.99 -9.50 -1.88
CA LEU A 36 -3.97 -8.52 -1.51
C LEU A 36 -3.42 -8.78 -0.09
N SER A 37 -2.11 -8.95 -0.01
CA SER A 37 -1.35 -8.94 1.24
C SER A 37 -0.61 -7.63 1.41
N VAL A 38 -0.76 -7.01 2.58
CA VAL A 38 0.00 -5.84 3.01
C VAL A 38 0.61 -6.18 4.36
N LYS A 39 1.94 -6.07 4.46
CA LYS A 39 2.66 -6.35 5.69
C LYS A 39 3.68 -5.28 5.99
N GLU A 40 3.60 -4.69 7.17
CA GLU A 40 4.68 -3.85 7.69
C GLU A 40 5.92 -4.70 8.00
N VAL A 41 7.06 -4.29 7.47
CA VAL A 41 8.37 -4.85 7.81
C VAL A 41 9.20 -3.76 8.47
N LYS A 42 9.69 -4.04 9.67
CA LYS A 42 10.57 -3.11 10.39
C LYS A 42 11.91 -3.02 9.66
N ASP A 43 12.17 -1.89 9.01
CA ASP A 43 13.45 -1.60 8.34
C ASP A 43 14.44 -0.80 9.22
N GLY A 44 14.00 -0.41 10.43
CA GLY A 44 14.73 0.47 11.34
C GLY A 44 13.76 1.25 12.26
N ASN A 45 14.19 2.42 12.75
CA ASN A 45 13.41 3.24 13.70
C ASN A 45 12.78 4.51 13.09
N LEU A 46 12.99 4.79 11.80
CA LEU A 46 12.68 6.10 11.21
C LEU A 46 11.50 6.10 10.23
N ASN A 47 11.25 5.00 9.54
CA ASN A 47 10.25 4.94 8.48
C ASN A 47 9.35 3.72 8.66
N LEU A 48 8.19 3.76 8.02
CA LEU A 48 7.32 2.60 7.88
C LEU A 48 7.55 1.99 6.50
N VAL A 49 7.86 0.69 6.45
CA VAL A 49 8.04 -0.03 5.18
C VAL A 49 6.99 -1.12 5.07
N PHE A 50 6.27 -1.13 3.96
CA PHE A 50 5.24 -2.11 3.67
C PHE A 50 5.60 -2.91 2.44
N ILE A 51 5.52 -4.24 2.54
CA ILE A 51 5.48 -5.12 1.39
C ILE A 51 4.03 -5.27 0.98
N VAL A 52 3.75 -4.98 -0.30
CA VAL A 52 2.43 -5.11 -0.91
C VAL A 52 2.53 -6.16 -2.01
N SER A 53 1.66 -7.17 -2.00
CA SER A 53 1.67 -8.22 -3.02
C SER A 53 0.30 -8.85 -3.22
N ASN A 54 0.01 -9.24 -4.46
CA ASN A 54 -1.09 -10.12 -4.83
C ASN A 54 -0.58 -11.16 -5.86
N SER A 55 -1.46 -12.02 -6.36
CA SER A 55 -1.12 -12.98 -7.41
C SER A 55 -0.58 -12.37 -8.72
N ASN A 56 -0.82 -11.08 -8.97
CA ASN A 56 -0.43 -10.39 -10.19
C ASN A 56 0.91 -9.64 -10.07
N GLY A 57 1.37 -9.31 -8.87
CA GLY A 57 2.59 -8.55 -8.69
C GLY A 57 2.86 -8.09 -7.25
N SER A 58 3.99 -7.40 -7.07
CA SER A 58 4.39 -6.86 -5.77
C SER A 58 5.18 -5.56 -5.90
N PHE A 59 5.16 -4.76 -4.83
CA PHE A 59 6.00 -3.57 -4.66
C PHE A 59 6.19 -3.23 -3.19
N VAL A 60 7.12 -2.31 -2.93
CA VAL A 60 7.39 -1.76 -1.59
C VAL A 60 6.86 -0.34 -1.51
N ILE A 61 6.22 -0.01 -0.38
CA ILE A 61 5.89 1.37 -0.01
C ILE A 61 6.76 1.72 1.19
N LYS A 62 7.37 2.91 1.14
CA LYS A 62 8.08 3.51 2.26
C LYS A 62 7.43 4.87 2.55
N GLN A 63 7.04 5.09 3.80
CA GLN A 63 6.51 6.36 4.28
C GLN A 63 7.44 6.94 5.33
#